data_AF-X1MDR3-F1
#
_entry.id   AF-X1MDR3-F1
#
_cell.length_a   1.000
_cell.length_b   1.000
_cell.length_c   1.000
_cell.angle_alpha   90.00
_cell.angle_beta   90.00
_cell.angle_gamma   90.00
#
_symmetry.space_group_name_H-M   'P 1'
#
loop_
_entity.id
_entity.type
_entity.pdbx_description
1 polymer ?
#
loop_
_entity_poly.entity_id
_entity_poly.type
_entity_poly.pdbx_seq_one_letter_code
_entity_poly.pdbx_strand_id
1 'polypeptide(L)'
;MDPGMTASERPGRLAAGQDPVKRQQILDGANRVFSQMGFDAASMNDITREAGVSKGTIYVYFNNKEELFIDLCQQYKAALFDGIYHALESNNSDLR
;
A
#
# COMPACT_ATOMS: atom_id res chain seq x y z
N MET A 1 -46.00 2.32 -9.31
CA MET A 1 -45.28 3.58 -9.02
C MET A 1 -44.30 3.25 -7.92
N ASP A 2 -43.09 2.86 -8.32
CA ASP A 2 -41.92 2.70 -7.45
C ASP A 2 -40.72 3.08 -8.32
N PRO A 3 -40.16 4.29 -8.23
CA PRO A 3 -39.04 4.70 -9.06
C PRO A 3 -37.77 4.13 -8.44
N GLY A 4 -37.48 2.87 -8.74
CA GLY A 4 -36.24 2.21 -8.36
C GLY A 4 -35.02 3.01 -8.86
N MET A 5 -34.12 3.31 -7.94
CA MET A 5 -32.85 4.04 -8.14
C MET A 5 -32.14 3.65 -9.45
N THR A 6 -31.73 4.66 -10.21
CA THR A 6 -30.99 4.51 -11.47
C THR A 6 -29.57 4.00 -11.24
N ALA A 7 -29.05 3.25 -12.22
CA ALA A 7 -27.78 2.53 -12.19
C ALA A 7 -26.51 3.40 -12.16
N SER A 8 -26.58 4.64 -11.65
CA SER A 8 -25.50 5.65 -11.71
C SER A 8 -24.73 5.85 -10.39
N GLU A 9 -25.00 5.08 -9.34
CA GLU A 9 -24.37 5.28 -8.01
C GLU A 9 -23.53 4.09 -7.51
N ARG A 10 -23.04 3.22 -8.41
CA ARG A 10 -22.03 2.23 -7.99
C ARG A 10 -20.66 2.92 -8.01
N PRO A 11 -19.95 3.05 -6.87
CA PRO A 11 -18.57 3.51 -6.90
C PRO A 11 -17.81 2.61 -7.87
N GLY A 12 -17.21 3.20 -8.89
CA GLY A 12 -16.63 2.47 -10.01
C GLY A 12 -15.72 1.36 -9.50
N ARG A 13 -15.90 0.14 -10.02
CA ARG A 13 -14.91 -0.94 -9.86
C ARG A 13 -13.61 -0.36 -10.40
N LEU A 14 -12.68 0.00 -9.51
CA LEU A 14 -11.34 0.45 -9.90
C LEU A 14 -10.79 -0.58 -10.89
N ALA A 15 -10.13 -0.10 -11.95
CA ALA A 15 -9.50 -1.01 -12.89
C ALA A 15 -8.56 -1.95 -12.10
N ALA A 16 -8.52 -3.22 -12.47
CA ALA A 16 -7.66 -4.18 -11.79
C ALA A 16 -6.22 -3.63 -11.71
N GLY A 17 -5.68 -3.49 -10.50
CA GLY A 17 -4.34 -2.90 -10.26
C GLY A 17 -4.35 -1.46 -9.75
N GLN A 18 -5.52 -0.81 -9.69
CA GLN A 18 -5.64 0.58 -9.23
C GLN A 18 -6.35 0.72 -7.88
N ASP A 19 -6.78 -0.37 -7.24
CA ASP A 19 -7.40 -0.28 -5.91
C ASP A 19 -6.34 0.05 -4.86
N PRO A 20 -6.35 1.28 -4.28
CA PRO A 20 -5.34 1.69 -3.32
C PRO A 20 -5.41 0.88 -2.03
N VAL A 21 -6.60 0.40 -1.64
CA VAL A 21 -6.78 -0.43 -0.44
C VAL A 21 -6.13 -1.78 -0.66
N LYS A 22 -6.35 -2.39 -1.84
CA LYS A 22 -5.71 -3.66 -2.19
C LYS A 22 -4.20 -3.52 -2.31
N ARG A 23 -3.73 -2.42 -2.92
CA ARG A 23 -2.31 -2.11 -3.05
C ARG A 23 -1.65 -1.98 -1.68
N GLN A 24 -2.27 -1.26 -0.75
CA GLN A 24 -1.75 -1.11 0.62
C GLN A 24 -1.76 -2.45 1.37
N GLN A 25 -2.81 -3.26 1.24
CA GLN A 25 -2.86 -4.62 1.82
C GLN A 25 -1.67 -5.48 1.40
N ILE A 26 -1.28 -5.40 0.11
CA ILE A 26 -0.12 -6.12 -0.41
C ILE A 26 1.19 -5.57 0.19
N LEU A 27 1.34 -4.24 0.25
CA LEU A 27 2.54 -3.60 0.83
C LEU A 27 2.69 -3.92 2.32
N ASP A 28 1.61 -3.94 3.08
CA ASP A 28 1.64 -4.30 4.50
C ASP A 28 2.10 -5.76 4.70
N GLY A 29 1.62 -6.67 3.84
CA GLY A 29 2.09 -8.06 3.83
C GLY A 29 3.56 -8.17 3.45
N ALA A 30 3.98 -7.43 2.42
CA ALA A 30 5.37 -7.38 1.99
C ALA A 30 6.29 -6.88 3.11
N ASN A 31 5.89 -5.81 3.82
CA ASN A 31 6.64 -5.27 4.95
C ASN A 31 6.83 -6.32 6.05
N ARG A 32 5.78 -7.06 6.41
CA ARG A 32 5.88 -8.12 7.43
C ARG A 32 6.84 -9.22 7.01
N VAL A 33 6.75 -9.68 5.76
CA VAL A 33 7.68 -10.70 5.23
C VAL A 33 9.12 -10.19 5.23
N PHE A 34 9.38 -9.03 4.64
CA PHE A 34 10.73 -8.48 4.58
C PHE A 34 11.32 -8.23 5.97
N SER A 35 10.52 -7.74 6.92
CA SER A 35 10.96 -7.50 8.30
C SER A 35 11.29 -8.79 9.07
N GLN A 36 10.64 -9.90 8.74
CA GLN A 36 10.82 -11.18 9.45
C GLN A 36 12.00 -12.00 8.92
N MET A 37 12.20 -12.06 7.61
CA MET A 37 13.20 -12.94 6.99
C MET A 37 14.24 -12.22 6.12
N GLY A 38 14.16 -10.90 6.01
CA GLY A 38 15.01 -10.11 5.12
C GLY A 38 14.58 -10.18 3.66
N PHE A 39 15.16 -9.30 2.85
CA PHE A 39 14.81 -9.15 1.43
C PHE A 39 15.18 -10.38 0.60
N ASP A 40 16.39 -10.91 0.76
CA ASP A 40 16.90 -12.00 -0.08
C ASP A 40 16.10 -13.29 0.08
N ALA A 41 15.75 -13.65 1.32
CA ALA A 41 15.00 -14.87 1.63
C ALA A 41 13.51 -14.78 1.24
N ALA A 42 12.95 -13.57 1.15
CA ALA A 42 11.54 -13.36 0.82
C ALA A 42 11.22 -13.74 -0.63
N SER A 43 10.03 -14.33 -0.85
CA SER A 43 9.48 -14.61 -2.18
C SER A 43 8.11 -13.97 -2.41
N MET A 44 7.70 -13.83 -3.68
CA MET A 44 6.36 -13.37 -4.04
C MET A 44 5.25 -14.25 -3.44
N ASN A 45 5.50 -15.56 -3.27
CA ASN A 45 4.53 -16.48 -2.68
C ASN A 45 4.37 -16.23 -1.16
N ASP A 46 5.45 -15.89 -0.47
CA ASP A 46 5.39 -15.54 0.95
C ASP A 46 4.57 -14.27 1.16
N ILE A 47 4.81 -13.27 0.33
CA ILE A 47 4.08 -12.00 0.36
C ILE A 47 2.60 -12.21 0.03
N THR A 48 2.30 -13.03 -0.98
CA THR A 48 0.92 -13.40 -1.35
C THR A 48 0.17 -14.01 -0.17
N ARG A 49 0.81 -14.98 0.52
CA ARG A 49 0.26 -15.67 1.68
C ARG A 49 0.05 -14.71 2.85
N GLU A 50 1.05 -13.89 3.16
CA GLU A 50 1.02 -12.93 4.27
C GLU A 50 0.01 -11.79 4.05
N ALA A 51 -0.15 -11.35 2.80
CA ALA A 51 -1.14 -10.34 2.42
C ALA A 51 -2.56 -10.91 2.31
N GLY A 52 -2.74 -12.23 2.27
CA GLY A 52 -4.05 -12.86 2.10
C GLY A 52 -4.67 -12.55 0.72
N VAL A 53 -3.85 -12.49 -0.33
CA VAL A 53 -4.31 -12.26 -1.71
C VAL A 53 -4.01 -13.47 -2.58
N SER A 54 -4.59 -13.53 -3.78
CA SER A 54 -4.23 -14.57 -4.75
C SER A 54 -2.94 -14.22 -5.49
N LYS A 55 -2.25 -15.23 -6.05
CA LYS A 55 -1.09 -15.02 -6.92
C LYS A 55 -1.44 -14.16 -8.14
N GLY A 56 -2.61 -14.38 -8.76
CA GLY A 56 -3.07 -13.52 -9.85
C GLY A 56 -3.26 -12.06 -9.42
N THR A 57 -3.79 -11.86 -8.21
CA THR A 57 -3.99 -10.52 -7.65
C THR A 57 -2.68 -9.80 -7.40
N ILE A 58 -1.65 -10.43 -6.81
CA ILE A 58 -0.39 -9.73 -6.53
C ILE A 58 0.29 -9.26 -7.82
N TYR A 59 0.29 -10.09 -8.87
CA TYR A 59 0.92 -9.76 -10.15
C TYR A 59 0.17 -8.73 -10.99
N VAL A 60 -1.07 -8.40 -10.62
CA VAL A 60 -1.79 -7.26 -11.19
C VAL A 60 -1.26 -5.93 -10.64
N TYR A 61 -0.66 -5.91 -9.44
CA TYR A 61 -0.13 -4.70 -8.80
C TYR A 61 1.40 -4.60 -8.87
N PHE A 62 2.11 -5.72 -8.78
CA PHE A 62 3.57 -5.74 -8.68
C PHE A 62 4.17 -6.88 -9.48
N ASN A 63 5.20 -6.58 -10.27
CA ASN A 63 5.85 -7.56 -11.14
C ASN A 63 6.79 -8.49 -10.37
N ASN A 64 7.41 -7.98 -9.30
CA ASN A 64 8.42 -8.69 -8.52
C ASN A 64 8.56 -8.11 -7.10
N LYS A 65 9.44 -8.71 -6.30
CA LYS A 65 9.65 -8.31 -4.89
C LYS A 65 10.48 -7.04 -4.77
N GLU A 66 11.32 -6.74 -5.76
CA GLU A 66 12.14 -5.54 -5.86
C GLU A 66 11.24 -4.30 -5.96
N GLU A 67 10.20 -4.35 -6.81
CA GLU A 67 9.22 -3.28 -6.97
C GLU A 67 8.46 -3.01 -5.67
N LEU A 68 8.01 -4.07 -4.99
CA LEU A 68 7.39 -3.97 -3.66
C LEU A 68 8.31 -3.32 -2.63
N PHE A 69 9.58 -3.73 -2.61
CA PHE A 69 10.55 -3.22 -1.66
C PHE A 69 10.87 -1.73 -1.92
N ILE A 70 11.05 -1.35 -3.19
CA ILE A 70 11.26 0.04 -3.59
C ILE A 70 10.08 0.92 -3.14
N ASP A 71 8.85 0.45 -3.35
CA ASP A 71 7.66 1.19 -2.95
C ASP A 71 7.52 1.35 -1.45
N LEU A 72 7.84 0.30 -0.67
CA LEU A 72 7.92 0.39 0.78
C LEU A 72 8.96 1.42 1.22
N CYS A 73 10.16 1.40 0.63
CA CYS A 73 11.19 2.39 0.91
C CYS A 73 10.70 3.82 0.60
N GLN A 74 9.95 4.01 -0.49
CA GLN A 74 9.38 5.31 -0.83
C GLN A 74 8.32 5.76 0.18
N GLN A 75 7.44 4.86 0.63
CA GLN A 75 6.44 5.15 1.66
C GLN A 75 7.09 5.54 2.99
N TYR A 76 8.09 4.79 3.43
CA TYR A 76 8.81 5.11 4.67
C TYR A 76 9.57 6.41 4.58
N LYS A 77 10.24 6.66 3.45
CA LYS A 77 10.91 7.93 3.19
C LYS A 77 9.92 9.10 3.32
N ALA A 78 8.77 9.01 2.66
CA ALA A 78 7.76 10.06 2.70
C ALA A 78 7.26 10.31 4.12
N ALA A 79 6.89 9.26 4.84
CA ALA A 79 6.40 9.36 6.22
C ALA A 79 7.46 9.93 7.18
N LEU A 80 8.73 9.53 7.02
CA LEU A 80 9.83 10.05 7.82
C LEU A 80 10.02 11.55 7.59
N PHE A 81 10.08 11.99 6.34
CA PHE A 81 10.25 13.41 6.03
C PHE A 81 9.07 14.23 6.53
N ASP A 82 7.83 13.77 6.30
CA ASP A 82 6.62 14.44 6.77
C ASP A 82 6.64 14.63 8.30
N GLY A 83 6.99 13.59 9.05
CA GLY A 83 7.14 13.66 10.50
C GLY A 83 8.21 14.65 10.97
N ILE A 84 9.36 14.69 10.28
CA ILE A 84 10.43 15.65 10.60
C ILE A 84 9.97 17.08 10.31
N TYR A 85 9.35 17.33 9.15
CA TYR A 85 8.84 18.66 8.79
C TYR A 85 7.80 19.14 9.81
N HIS A 86 6.83 18.30 10.15
CA HIS A 86 5.79 18.64 11.12
C HIS A 86 6.38 18.97 12.51
N ALA A 87 7.38 18.20 12.97
CA ALA A 87 8.04 18.46 14.26
C ALA A 87 8.82 19.79 14.26
N LEU A 88 9.47 20.14 13.14
CA LEU A 88 10.19 21.40 13.01
C LEU A 88 9.24 22.62 12.92
N GLU A 89 8.10 22.47 12.24
CA GLU A 89 7.09 23.54 12.15
C GLU A 89 6.40 23.78 13.51
N SER A 90 6.03 22.70 14.21
CA SER A 90 5.39 22.78 15.53
C SER A 90 6.28 23.47 16.57
N ASN A 91 7.58 23.17 16.57
CA ASN A 91 8.54 23.82 17.49
C ASN A 91 8.81 25.29 17.16
N ASN A 92 8.59 25.75 15.92
CA ASN A 92 8.81 27.14 15.53
C ASN A 92 7.61 28.04 15.80
N SER A 93 6.41 27.48 15.97
CA SER A 93 5.20 28.22 16.36
C SER A 93 5.11 28.52 17.87
N ASP A 94 5.80 27.76 18.72
CA ASP A 94 5.81 27.98 20.18
C ASP A 94 6.79 29.09 20.64
N LEU A 95 7.56 29.66 19.72
CA LEU A 95 8.55 30.72 19.97
C LEU A 95 8.11 32.10 19.45
N ARG A 96 6.83 32.28 19.08
CA ARG A 96 6.27 33.57 18.64
C ARG A 96 5.13 34.05 19.54
#